data_AF-V4NZP0-F1
#
_entry.id   AF-V4NZP0-F1
#
_cell.length_a   1.000
_cell.length_b   1.000
_cell.length_c   1.000
_cell.angle_alpha   90.00
_cell.angle_beta   90.00
_cell.angle_gamma   90.00
#
_symmetry.space_group_name_H-M   'P 1'
#
loop_
_entity.id
_entity.type
_entity.pdbx_description
1 polymer ?
#
loop_
_entity_poly.entity_id
_entity_poly.type
_entity_poly.pdbx_seq_one_letter_code
_entity_poly.pdbx_strand_id
1 'polypeptide(L)'
;MGRKQTIWLAGGGAALLLAILVAWAISSSQKETPRMNTEGPGLVLDIDDAPVLDNQKTLRCFVDGSFVGMLTIAECAKKNGVAANALDVGVDESGEMTAAPTASLAPPPPVKVDPAATPVKIEPSETVPEPKASSGPVAACLRFAGNEWNRLSDAISLNACVTLLYDGRCVSPGQAQYARWGTQTLRLVPKRVEISDDNKSFRTLIEQGQGCSVK
;
A
#
# COMPACT_ATOMS: atom_id res chain seq x y z
N MET A 1 -33.30 55.45 -30.91
CA MET A 1 -33.06 54.20 -30.14
C MET A 1 -34.39 53.60 -29.74
N GLY A 2 -34.64 52.33 -30.10
CA GLY A 2 -35.96 51.71 -30.03
C GLY A 2 -36.31 51.12 -28.66
N ARG A 3 -37.59 51.24 -28.26
CA ARG A 3 -38.23 50.70 -27.05
C ARG A 3 -37.92 49.22 -26.71
N LYS A 4 -37.39 48.46 -27.66
CA LYS A 4 -36.99 47.05 -27.50
C LYS A 4 -35.63 46.89 -26.80
N GLN A 5 -34.72 47.86 -26.91
CA GLN A 5 -33.41 47.81 -26.23
C GLN A 5 -33.52 48.07 -24.72
N THR A 6 -34.50 48.88 -24.29
CA THR A 6 -34.75 49.17 -22.86
C THR A 6 -35.29 47.96 -22.10
N ILE A 7 -36.02 47.05 -22.77
CA ILE A 7 -36.57 45.84 -22.15
C ILE A 7 -35.47 44.78 -21.92
N TRP A 8 -34.50 44.68 -22.84
CA TRP A 8 -33.38 43.75 -22.70
C TRP A 8 -32.39 44.15 -21.60
N LEU A 9 -32.16 45.45 -21.40
CA LEU A 9 -31.31 45.95 -20.32
C LEU A 9 -31.96 45.83 -18.93
N ALA A 10 -33.29 45.97 -18.84
CA ALA A 10 -34.00 45.83 -17.57
C ALA A 10 -34.11 44.36 -17.11
N GLY A 11 -34.30 43.40 -18.03
CA GLY A 11 -34.42 41.97 -17.69
C GLY A 11 -33.09 41.33 -17.30
N GLY A 12 -31.98 41.70 -17.96
CA GLY A 12 -30.65 41.14 -17.67
C GLY A 12 -30.09 41.55 -16.31
N GLY A 13 -30.32 42.80 -15.87
CA GLY A 13 -29.84 43.30 -14.59
C GLY A 13 -30.50 42.62 -13.38
N ALA A 14 -31.80 42.31 -13.47
CA ALA A 14 -32.54 41.70 -12.38
C ALA A 14 -32.07 40.26 -12.08
N ALA A 15 -31.78 39.46 -13.12
CA ALA A 15 -31.31 38.09 -12.94
C ALA A 15 -29.90 38.03 -12.30
N LEU A 16 -29.01 38.97 -12.68
CA LEU A 16 -27.66 39.03 -12.13
C LEU A 16 -27.66 39.41 -10.63
N LEU A 17 -28.50 40.37 -10.24
CA LEU A 17 -28.65 40.77 -8.84
C LEU A 17 -29.23 39.64 -7.98
N LEU A 18 -30.16 38.86 -8.51
CA LEU A 18 -30.76 37.74 -7.79
C LEU A 18 -29.73 36.61 -7.56
N ALA A 19 -28.86 36.33 -8.53
CA ALA A 19 -27.77 35.35 -8.37
C ALA A 19 -26.74 35.79 -7.32
N ILE A 20 -26.40 37.08 -7.27
CA ILE A 20 -25.46 37.63 -6.27
C ILE A 20 -26.04 37.53 -4.86
N LEU A 21 -27.32 37.83 -4.68
CA LEU A 21 -27.99 37.73 -3.37
C LEU A 21 -28.07 36.29 -2.86
N VAL A 22 -28.34 35.32 -3.74
CA VAL A 22 -28.35 33.89 -3.39
C VAL A 22 -26.94 33.40 -3.01
N ALA A 23 -25.90 33.81 -3.74
CA ALA A 23 -24.52 33.48 -3.41
C ALA A 23 -24.11 34.03 -2.03
N TRP A 24 -24.51 35.26 -1.71
CA TRP A 24 -24.27 35.87 -0.40
C TRP A 24 -25.01 35.16 0.74
N ALA A 25 -26.26 34.72 0.51
CA ALA A 25 -27.03 33.98 1.49
C ALA A 25 -26.42 32.60 1.81
N ILE A 26 -25.85 31.91 0.81
CA ILE A 26 -25.20 30.60 1.02
C ILE A 26 -23.84 30.77 1.73
N SER A 27 -23.06 31.79 1.34
CA SER A 27 -21.73 32.03 1.94
C SER A 27 -21.78 32.47 3.41
N SER A 28 -22.84 33.18 3.82
CA SER A 28 -23.01 33.64 5.22
C SER A 28 -23.52 32.54 6.17
N SER A 29 -23.92 31.38 5.65
CA SER A 29 -24.40 30.24 6.45
C SER A 29 -23.29 29.22 6.78
N GLN A 30 -22.07 29.41 6.28
CA GLN A 30 -20.89 28.63 6.69
C GLN A 30 -20.41 29.15 8.06
N LYS A 31 -21.08 28.73 9.14
CA LYS A 31 -20.49 28.82 10.47
C LYS A 31 -19.25 27.92 10.48
N GLU A 32 -18.09 28.55 10.60
CA GLU A 32 -16.79 27.92 10.89
C GLU A 32 -16.99 26.93 12.05
N THR A 33 -17.07 25.64 11.73
CA THR A 33 -16.83 24.60 12.73
C THR A 33 -15.35 24.65 13.09
N PRO A 34 -14.97 24.48 14.36
CA PRO A 34 -13.57 24.41 14.74
C PRO A 34 -12.89 23.34 13.88
N ARG A 35 -11.85 23.74 13.14
CA ARG A 35 -10.98 22.81 12.44
C ARG A 35 -10.34 21.92 13.50
N MET A 36 -10.81 20.67 13.62
CA MET A 36 -10.05 19.67 14.36
C MET A 36 -8.77 19.41 13.56
N ASN A 37 -7.66 19.75 14.22
CA ASN A 37 -6.32 19.25 14.01
C ASN A 37 -5.65 19.65 12.70
N THR A 38 -4.88 20.73 12.82
CA THR A 38 -3.76 21.06 11.95
C THR A 38 -2.58 20.14 12.30
N GLU A 39 -2.63 18.87 11.91
CA GLU A 39 -1.47 17.98 11.94
C GLU A 39 -1.67 16.87 10.88
N GLY A 40 -0.62 16.58 10.10
CA GLY A 40 -0.69 15.81 8.86
C GLY A 40 -1.10 14.33 9.03
N PRO A 41 -1.05 13.52 7.95
CA PRO A 41 -1.43 12.11 7.97
C PRO A 41 -0.34 11.23 8.61
N GLY A 42 0.08 11.57 9.82
CA GLY A 42 0.84 10.70 10.70
C GLY A 42 -0.14 9.95 11.60
N LEU A 43 -0.12 8.62 11.55
CA LEU A 43 -0.83 7.82 12.54
C LEU A 43 -0.09 7.97 13.87
N VAL A 44 -0.53 8.89 14.71
CA VAL A 44 -0.03 9.02 16.10
C VAL A 44 -0.77 7.98 16.93
N LEU A 45 -0.05 6.94 17.38
CA LEU A 45 -0.55 6.01 18.39
C LEU A 45 -0.11 6.53 19.76
N ASP A 46 -1.09 6.89 20.60
CA ASP A 46 -0.89 7.05 22.03
C ASP A 46 -0.69 5.66 22.65
N ILE A 47 0.55 5.40 23.10
CA ILE A 47 0.97 4.11 23.69
C ILE A 47 0.71 4.11 25.22
N ASP A 48 0.44 5.27 25.81
CA ASP A 48 0.30 5.43 27.26
C ASP A 48 -0.93 4.71 27.86
N ASP A 49 -1.95 4.43 27.05
CA ASP A 49 -3.17 3.69 27.45
C ASP A 49 -3.24 2.28 26.82
N ALA A 50 -2.12 1.73 26.37
CA ALA A 50 -2.09 0.39 25.81
C ALA A 50 -2.28 -0.66 26.94
N PRO A 51 -3.31 -1.54 26.87
CA PRO A 51 -3.46 -2.61 27.83
C PRO A 51 -2.25 -3.54 27.76
N VAL A 52 -1.60 -3.78 28.89
CA VAL A 52 -0.44 -4.67 29.00
C VAL A 52 -0.80 -6.03 28.39
N LEU A 53 0.01 -6.46 27.42
CA LEU A 53 -0.18 -7.72 26.73
C LEU A 53 0.02 -8.89 27.71
N ASP A 54 -1.04 -9.66 27.96
CA ASP A 54 -1.05 -10.79 28.88
C ASP A 54 -0.55 -12.05 28.16
N ASN A 55 0.57 -12.59 28.61
CA ASN A 55 1.25 -13.76 28.03
C ASN A 55 0.44 -15.05 28.10
N GLN A 56 -0.59 -15.13 28.95
CA GLN A 56 -1.44 -16.31 29.07
C GLN A 56 -2.75 -16.20 28.28
N LYS A 57 -3.09 -15.02 27.75
CA LYS A 57 -4.28 -14.84 26.94
C LYS A 57 -4.06 -15.28 25.50
N THR A 58 -5.07 -15.94 24.95
CA THR A 58 -5.09 -16.32 23.53
C THR A 58 -5.54 -15.13 22.69
N LEU A 59 -4.86 -14.91 21.57
CA LEU A 59 -5.12 -13.85 20.61
C LEU A 59 -5.18 -14.42 19.20
N ARG A 60 -5.78 -13.65 18.30
CA ARG A 60 -5.88 -14.03 16.89
C ARG A 60 -4.51 -13.96 16.24
N CYS A 61 -3.93 -15.11 15.95
CA CYS A 61 -2.63 -15.17 15.31
C CYS A 61 -2.76 -15.08 13.80
N PHE A 62 -1.93 -14.22 13.21
CA PHE A 62 -1.78 -14.10 11.76
C PHE A 62 -0.34 -14.42 11.40
N VAL A 63 -0.14 -15.24 10.38
CA VAL A 63 1.17 -15.60 9.81
C VAL A 63 1.08 -15.33 8.33
N ASP A 64 2.01 -14.53 7.80
CA ASP A 64 1.99 -14.06 6.40
C ASP A 64 0.64 -13.42 5.98
N GLY A 65 0.01 -12.69 6.91
CA GLY A 65 -1.29 -12.04 6.70
C GLY A 65 -2.51 -12.96 6.77
N SER A 66 -2.31 -14.28 6.98
CA SER A 66 -3.40 -15.26 7.07
C SER A 66 -3.69 -15.65 8.52
N PHE A 67 -4.98 -15.72 8.89
CA PHE A 67 -5.40 -16.14 10.23
C PHE A 67 -5.14 -17.64 10.45
N VAL A 68 -4.35 -17.99 11.47
CA VAL A 68 -3.97 -19.38 11.77
C VAL A 68 -4.61 -19.95 13.03
N GLY A 69 -5.34 -19.13 13.80
CA GLY A 69 -6.07 -19.56 14.99
C GLY A 69 -5.89 -18.63 16.19
N MET A 70 -6.56 -18.99 17.30
CA MET A 70 -6.38 -18.34 18.60
C MET A 70 -5.22 -19.01 19.33
N LEU A 71 -4.13 -18.29 19.52
CA LEU A 71 -2.88 -18.80 20.11
C LEU A 71 -2.37 -17.83 21.16
N THR A 72 -1.52 -18.29 22.08
CA THR A 72 -0.82 -17.36 22.98
C THR A 72 0.18 -16.49 22.22
N ILE A 73 0.62 -15.37 22.81
CA ILE A 73 1.63 -14.48 22.23
C ILE A 73 2.89 -15.27 21.84
N ALA A 74 3.38 -16.11 22.75
CA ALA A 74 4.59 -16.90 22.55
C ALA A 74 4.46 -17.89 21.38
N GLU A 75 3.32 -18.57 21.27
CA GLU A 75 3.06 -19.52 20.18
C GLU A 75 2.89 -18.82 18.83
N CYS A 76 2.23 -17.66 18.81
CA CYS A 76 2.07 -16.88 17.60
C CYS A 76 3.38 -16.27 17.11
N ALA A 77 4.19 -15.73 18.01
CA ALA A 77 5.52 -15.20 17.70
C ALA A 77 6.43 -16.30 17.13
N LYS A 78 6.43 -17.49 17.75
CA LYS A 78 7.18 -18.64 17.24
C LYS A 78 6.76 -19.04 15.83
N LYS A 79 5.46 -19.02 15.52
CA LYS A 79 4.95 -19.31 14.16
C LYS A 79 5.29 -18.24 13.14
N ASN A 80 5.44 -16.99 13.57
CA ASN A 80 5.92 -15.88 12.76
C ASN A 80 7.46 -15.83 12.63
N GLY A 81 8.18 -16.78 13.23
CA GLY A 81 9.64 -16.83 13.18
C GLY A 81 10.33 -15.73 14.00
N VAL A 82 9.58 -15.02 14.85
CA VAL A 82 10.13 -14.03 15.78
C VAL A 82 10.53 -14.76 17.06
N ALA A 83 11.84 -14.95 17.27
CA ALA A 83 12.35 -15.48 18.53
C ALA A 83 12.12 -14.44 19.62
N ALA A 84 11.45 -14.81 20.71
CA ALA A 84 11.03 -13.91 21.79
C ALA A 84 12.18 -13.17 22.51
N ASN A 85 13.45 -13.46 22.20
CA ASN A 85 14.63 -12.93 22.88
C ASN A 85 15.74 -12.38 21.93
N ALA A 86 15.43 -12.00 20.69
CA ALA A 86 16.44 -11.47 19.76
C ALA A 86 16.08 -10.09 19.18
N LEU A 87 15.71 -9.16 20.05
CA LEU A 87 15.93 -7.73 19.78
C LEU A 87 17.18 -7.31 20.56
N ASP A 88 18.34 -7.54 19.98
CA ASP A 88 19.57 -6.87 20.41
C ASP A 88 19.65 -5.52 19.69
N VAL A 89 18.88 -4.56 20.19
CA VAL A 89 19.03 -3.15 19.85
C VAL A 89 19.79 -2.52 21.00
N GLY A 90 21.11 -2.39 20.83
CA GLY A 90 21.93 -1.57 21.71
C GLY A 90 21.45 -0.12 21.61
N VAL A 91 20.70 0.31 22.61
CA VAL A 91 20.41 1.72 22.87
C VAL A 91 21.57 2.22 23.70
N ASP A 92 22.48 2.98 23.12
CA ASP A 92 23.40 3.76 23.94
C ASP A 92 22.62 4.88 24.66
N GLU A 93 23.16 5.37 25.77
CA GLU A 93 22.46 6.26 26.71
C GLU A 93 22.12 7.65 26.13
N SER A 94 22.24 7.85 24.81
CA SER A 94 21.95 9.10 24.10
C SER A 94 20.78 9.03 23.11
N GLY A 95 20.22 7.84 22.82
CA GLY A 95 18.91 7.71 22.17
C GLY A 95 18.82 8.12 20.68
N GLU A 96 19.86 7.95 19.86
CA GLU A 96 19.79 8.16 18.41
C GLU A 96 20.22 6.92 17.62
N MET A 97 19.34 6.40 16.75
CA MET A 97 19.60 5.20 15.96
C MET A 97 20.56 5.48 14.80
N THR A 98 21.81 5.02 14.90
CA THR A 98 22.74 4.99 13.76
C THR A 98 23.12 3.56 13.41
N ALA A 99 22.75 3.12 12.20
CA ALA A 99 23.33 1.93 11.58
C ALA A 99 24.77 2.24 11.12
N ALA A 100 25.75 1.50 11.63
CA ALA A 100 27.15 1.69 11.26
C ALA A 100 27.38 1.42 9.76
N PRO A 101 28.12 2.28 9.03
CA PRO A 101 28.49 2.02 7.65
C PRO A 101 29.75 1.17 7.62
N THR A 102 29.65 -0.11 7.26
CA THR A 102 30.83 -0.89 6.86
C THR A 102 30.60 -1.52 5.50
N ALA A 103 30.72 -0.70 4.46
CA ALA A 103 31.06 -1.15 3.12
C ALA A 103 32.41 -0.51 2.74
N SER A 104 33.51 -1.09 3.21
CA SER A 104 34.83 -0.80 2.67
C SER A 104 34.94 -1.47 1.30
N LEU A 105 34.92 -0.66 0.24
CA LEU A 105 35.16 -1.08 -1.15
C LEU A 105 36.66 -1.26 -1.44
N ALA A 106 37.33 -2.16 -0.70
CA ALA A 106 38.67 -2.58 -1.06
C ALA A 106 38.61 -3.95 -1.77
N PRO A 107 39.06 -4.08 -3.03
CA PRO A 107 39.15 -5.37 -3.68
C PRO A 107 40.20 -6.24 -2.96
N PRO A 108 39.94 -7.54 -2.74
CA PRO A 108 40.89 -8.41 -2.06
C PRO A 108 42.14 -8.63 -2.92
N PRO A 109 43.35 -8.68 -2.32
CA PRO A 109 44.57 -8.99 -3.05
C PRO A 109 44.58 -10.46 -3.52
N PRO A 110 45.19 -10.76 -4.68
CA PRO A 110 45.25 -12.14 -5.18
C PRO A 110 46.21 -12.99 -4.33
N VAL A 111 45.68 -14.08 -3.76
CA VAL A 111 46.43 -15.06 -2.98
C VAL A 111 47.11 -16.04 -3.94
N LYS A 112 48.44 -16.21 -3.80
CA LYS A 112 49.20 -17.27 -4.47
C LYS A 112 48.85 -18.61 -3.83
N VAL A 113 48.55 -19.62 -4.64
CA VAL A 113 48.16 -20.96 -4.18
C VAL A 113 49.41 -21.84 -4.08
N ASP A 114 49.81 -22.18 -2.86
CA ASP A 114 50.71 -23.31 -2.58
C ASP A 114 49.86 -24.53 -2.14
N PRO A 115 50.04 -25.72 -2.74
CA PRO A 115 49.19 -26.88 -2.48
C PRO A 115 49.79 -27.77 -1.38
N ALA A 116 49.51 -27.47 -0.11
CA ALA A 116 49.63 -28.45 0.98
C ALA A 116 48.99 -27.94 2.28
N ALA A 117 47.68 -28.15 2.46
CA ALA A 117 47.09 -28.23 3.79
C ALA A 117 45.81 -29.08 3.74
N THR A 118 45.74 -30.03 4.66
CA THR A 118 44.62 -30.91 5.01
C THR A 118 43.26 -30.19 5.02
N PRO A 119 42.15 -30.85 4.65
CA PRO A 119 40.83 -30.21 4.67
C PRO A 119 40.42 -29.91 6.12
N VAL A 120 40.36 -28.63 6.47
CA VAL A 120 39.66 -28.16 7.66
C VAL A 120 38.17 -28.39 7.42
N LYS A 121 37.55 -29.16 8.31
CA LYS A 121 36.10 -29.35 8.37
C LYS A 121 35.44 -27.98 8.58
N ILE A 122 34.77 -27.49 7.55
CA ILE A 122 33.95 -26.28 7.61
C ILE A 122 32.67 -26.67 8.35
N GLU A 123 32.51 -26.17 9.57
CA GLU A 123 31.24 -26.21 10.28
C GLU A 123 30.23 -25.34 9.49
N PRO A 124 28.99 -25.78 9.23
CA PRO A 124 28.08 -25.05 8.38
C PRO A 124 27.81 -23.67 8.96
N SER A 125 28.27 -22.64 8.25
CA SER A 125 27.90 -21.26 8.52
C SER A 125 26.38 -21.14 8.45
N GLU A 126 25.83 -20.54 9.50
CA GLU A 126 24.41 -20.22 9.66
C GLU A 126 23.89 -19.57 8.37
N THR A 127 22.93 -20.25 7.74
CA THR A 127 22.30 -19.77 6.52
C THR A 127 21.50 -18.53 6.88
N VAL A 128 21.97 -17.36 6.44
CA VAL A 128 21.14 -16.15 6.42
C VAL A 128 19.83 -16.53 5.72
N PRO A 129 18.66 -16.36 6.33
CA PRO A 129 17.40 -16.59 5.63
C PRO A 129 17.33 -15.59 4.48
N GLU A 130 17.56 -16.09 3.28
CA GLU A 130 17.18 -15.41 2.04
C GLU A 130 15.72 -14.96 2.21
N PRO A 131 15.36 -13.71 1.84
CA PRO A 131 13.97 -13.26 1.95
C PRO A 131 13.10 -14.29 1.24
N LYS A 132 12.23 -14.97 1.99
CA LYS A 132 11.36 -16.02 1.46
C LYS A 132 10.64 -15.47 0.24
N ALA A 133 11.06 -15.88 -0.94
CA ALA A 133 10.35 -15.60 -2.17
C ALA A 133 8.94 -16.14 -1.96
N SER A 134 7.94 -15.26 -2.03
CA SER A 134 6.53 -15.66 -1.98
C SER A 134 6.34 -16.76 -3.03
N SER A 135 6.19 -18.00 -2.58
CA SER A 135 6.21 -19.20 -3.42
C SER A 135 4.85 -19.42 -4.09
N GLY A 136 4.25 -18.34 -4.56
CA GLY A 136 3.01 -18.34 -5.33
C GLY A 136 3.29 -18.33 -6.83
N PRO A 137 2.25 -18.59 -7.66
CA PRO A 137 2.39 -18.42 -9.09
C PRO A 137 2.78 -16.96 -9.39
N VAL A 138 3.75 -16.79 -10.30
CA VAL A 138 4.17 -15.50 -10.83
C VAL A 138 3.88 -15.46 -12.33
N ALA A 139 3.48 -14.30 -12.83
CA ALA A 139 3.23 -14.08 -14.24
C ALA A 139 3.54 -12.64 -14.65
N ALA A 140 3.56 -12.39 -15.96
CA ALA A 140 3.74 -11.05 -16.50
C ALA A 140 2.55 -10.14 -16.14
N CYS A 141 2.84 -8.93 -15.71
CA CYS A 141 1.86 -7.91 -15.37
C CYS A 141 1.85 -6.84 -16.47
N LEU A 142 0.69 -6.65 -17.11
CA LEU A 142 0.51 -5.67 -18.17
C LEU A 142 -0.65 -4.73 -17.87
N ARG A 143 -0.50 -3.45 -18.19
CA ARG A 143 -1.55 -2.44 -18.12
C ARG A 143 -2.06 -2.10 -19.51
N PHE A 144 -3.37 -1.98 -19.68
CA PHE A 144 -3.93 -1.45 -20.91
C PHE A 144 -4.05 0.08 -20.82
N ALA A 145 -3.38 0.80 -21.71
CA ALA A 145 -3.46 2.25 -21.82
C ALA A 145 -3.09 2.68 -23.24
N GLY A 146 -3.69 3.74 -23.78
CA GLY A 146 -3.34 4.23 -25.12
C GLY A 146 -3.60 3.22 -26.25
N ASN A 147 -4.60 2.34 -26.08
CA ASN A 147 -4.90 1.22 -26.96
C ASN A 147 -3.79 0.17 -27.10
N GLU A 148 -2.84 0.15 -26.17
CA GLU A 148 -1.73 -0.79 -26.15
C GLU A 148 -1.54 -1.46 -24.78
N TRP A 149 -0.83 -2.59 -24.78
CA TRP A 149 -0.46 -3.32 -23.58
C TRP A 149 0.94 -2.92 -23.14
N ASN A 150 1.00 -2.16 -22.06
CA ASN A 150 2.24 -1.73 -21.43
C ASN A 150 2.69 -2.78 -20.41
N ARG A 151 3.83 -3.41 -20.65
CA ARG A 151 4.41 -4.38 -19.72
C ARG A 151 5.04 -3.65 -18.53
N LEU A 152 4.66 -4.04 -17.31
CA LEU A 152 5.16 -3.46 -16.06
C LEU A 152 6.18 -4.38 -15.37
N SER A 153 5.97 -5.70 -15.47
CA SER A 153 6.87 -6.72 -14.91
C SER A 153 6.70 -8.03 -15.67
N ASP A 154 7.76 -8.83 -15.77
CA ASP A 154 7.74 -10.15 -16.41
C ASP A 154 7.32 -11.29 -15.47
N ALA A 155 7.58 -11.14 -14.17
CA ALA A 155 7.27 -12.16 -13.16
C ALA A 155 6.95 -11.49 -11.82
N ILE A 156 5.66 -11.41 -11.50
CA ILE A 156 5.17 -10.90 -10.22
C ILE A 156 3.95 -11.69 -9.75
N SER A 157 3.68 -11.73 -8.45
CA SER A 157 2.46 -12.36 -7.92
C SER A 157 1.20 -11.57 -8.31
N LEU A 158 0.05 -12.23 -8.31
CA LEU A 158 -1.23 -11.60 -8.64
C LEU A 158 -1.52 -10.38 -7.75
N ASN A 159 -1.35 -10.53 -6.43
CA ASN A 159 -1.62 -9.45 -5.47
C ASN A 159 -0.73 -8.23 -5.74
N ALA A 160 0.56 -8.45 -5.97
CA ALA A 160 1.49 -7.36 -6.22
C ALA A 160 1.25 -6.68 -7.58
N CYS A 161 0.78 -7.40 -8.60
CA CYS A 161 0.30 -6.78 -9.86
C CYS A 161 -0.93 -5.88 -9.61
N VAL A 162 -1.91 -6.34 -8.83
CA VAL A 162 -3.11 -5.57 -8.48
C VAL A 162 -2.76 -4.30 -7.70
N THR A 163 -1.91 -4.40 -6.67
CA THR A 163 -1.44 -3.23 -5.91
C THR A 163 -0.69 -2.25 -6.82
N LEU A 164 0.25 -2.73 -7.63
CA LEU A 164 1.03 -1.90 -8.57
C LEU A 164 0.13 -1.13 -9.56
N LEU A 165 -0.95 -1.77 -10.02
CA LEU A 165 -1.84 -1.22 -11.02
C LEU A 165 -2.89 -0.27 -10.44
N TYR A 166 -3.48 -0.63 -9.30
CA TYR A 166 -4.77 -0.07 -8.87
C TYR A 166 -4.76 0.57 -7.48
N ASP A 167 -3.68 0.46 -6.70
CA ASP A 167 -3.62 1.11 -5.40
C ASP A 167 -3.71 2.65 -5.53
N GLY A 168 -4.61 3.24 -4.76
CA GLY A 168 -4.90 4.67 -4.81
C GLY A 168 -5.59 5.14 -6.11
N ARG A 169 -5.98 4.22 -7.01
CA ARG A 169 -6.63 4.59 -8.28
C ARG A 169 -8.13 4.36 -8.21
N CYS A 170 -8.88 5.45 -8.37
CA CYS A 170 -10.32 5.39 -8.50
C CYS A 170 -10.75 5.43 -9.97
N VAL A 171 -11.86 4.78 -10.29
CA VAL A 171 -12.54 4.92 -11.59
C VAL A 171 -13.95 5.46 -11.40
N SER A 172 -14.37 6.33 -12.30
CA SER A 172 -15.74 6.88 -12.32
C SER A 172 -16.76 5.82 -12.72
N PRO A 173 -18.04 5.96 -12.31
CA PRO A 173 -19.12 5.12 -12.80
C PRO A 173 -19.16 5.05 -14.32
N GLY A 174 -19.29 3.84 -14.88
CA GLY A 174 -19.29 3.61 -16.33
C GLY A 174 -17.90 3.54 -16.99
N GLN A 175 -16.82 3.78 -16.24
CA GLN A 175 -15.45 3.60 -16.69
C GLN A 175 -14.85 2.32 -16.09
N ALA A 176 -13.88 1.74 -16.79
CA ALA A 176 -13.07 0.64 -16.30
C ALA A 176 -11.63 0.78 -16.78
N GLN A 177 -10.67 0.47 -15.91
CA GLN A 177 -9.28 0.29 -16.31
C GLN A 177 -8.99 -1.20 -16.44
N TYR A 178 -8.25 -1.59 -17.48
CA TYR A 178 -7.96 -2.99 -17.77
C TYR A 178 -6.47 -3.29 -17.61
N ALA A 179 -6.19 -4.50 -17.18
CA ALA A 179 -4.84 -5.04 -17.05
C ALA A 179 -4.85 -6.56 -17.30
N ARG A 180 -3.66 -7.15 -17.36
CA ARG A 180 -3.49 -8.61 -17.42
C ARG A 180 -2.45 -9.07 -16.43
N TRP A 181 -2.71 -10.23 -15.86
CA TRP A 181 -1.75 -11.00 -15.10
C TRP A 181 -1.65 -12.38 -15.75
N GLY A 182 -0.56 -12.62 -16.49
CA GLY A 182 -0.42 -13.77 -17.38
C GLY A 182 -1.55 -13.83 -18.41
N THR A 183 -2.35 -14.90 -18.35
CA THR A 183 -3.51 -15.08 -19.23
C THR A 183 -4.78 -14.41 -18.71
N GLN A 184 -4.87 -14.17 -17.39
CA GLN A 184 -6.05 -13.62 -16.73
C GLN A 184 -6.21 -12.13 -17.01
N THR A 185 -7.46 -11.70 -17.17
CA THR A 185 -7.82 -10.28 -17.34
C THR A 185 -8.22 -9.71 -16.00
N LEU A 186 -7.63 -8.57 -15.66
CA LEU A 186 -7.98 -7.76 -14.51
C LEU A 186 -8.74 -6.54 -14.99
N ARG A 187 -9.78 -6.15 -14.27
CA ARG A 187 -10.41 -4.84 -14.48
C ARG A 187 -10.69 -4.15 -13.16
N LEU A 188 -10.39 -2.87 -13.10
CA LEU A 188 -10.79 -1.99 -12.03
C LEU A 188 -12.12 -1.35 -12.43
N VAL A 189 -13.15 -1.60 -11.63
CA VAL A 189 -14.47 -0.98 -11.70
C VAL A 189 -14.73 -0.20 -10.40
N PRO A 190 -15.78 0.64 -10.30
CA PRO A 190 -16.00 1.42 -9.10
C PRO A 190 -16.02 0.55 -7.84
N LYS A 191 -15.12 0.87 -6.90
CA LYS A 191 -14.97 0.26 -5.58
C LYS A 191 -14.47 -1.19 -5.55
N ARG A 192 -14.02 -1.78 -6.66
CA ARG A 192 -13.47 -3.15 -6.63
C ARG A 192 -12.63 -3.48 -7.86
N VAL A 193 -11.72 -4.44 -7.68
CA VAL A 193 -10.99 -5.09 -8.76
C VAL A 193 -11.61 -6.44 -9.02
N GLU A 194 -11.84 -6.73 -10.29
CA GLU A 194 -12.39 -7.99 -10.76
C GLU A 194 -11.38 -8.74 -11.63
N ILE A 195 -11.48 -10.06 -11.64
CA ILE A 195 -10.63 -10.96 -12.40
C ILE A 195 -11.47 -11.89 -13.27
N SER A 196 -10.96 -12.22 -14.44
CA SER A 196 -11.62 -13.09 -15.42
C SER A 196 -10.60 -13.97 -16.14
N ASP A 197 -10.96 -15.24 -16.33
CA ASP A 197 -10.17 -16.22 -17.08
C ASP A 197 -10.53 -16.23 -18.57
N ASP A 198 -11.74 -15.78 -18.93
CA ASP A 198 -12.33 -15.85 -20.28
C ASP A 198 -12.59 -14.46 -20.90
N ASN A 199 -12.28 -13.38 -20.17
CA ASN A 199 -12.58 -11.98 -20.52
C ASN A 199 -14.08 -11.70 -20.75
N LYS A 200 -14.97 -12.49 -20.14
CA LYS A 200 -16.43 -12.35 -20.24
C LYS A 200 -17.08 -12.42 -18.87
N SER A 201 -16.65 -13.40 -18.07
CA SER A 201 -17.15 -13.70 -16.74
C SER A 201 -16.17 -13.13 -15.72
N PHE A 202 -16.57 -12.07 -15.02
CA PHE A 202 -15.74 -11.38 -14.05
C PHE A 202 -16.23 -11.67 -12.63
N ARG A 203 -15.29 -12.07 -11.76
CA ARG A 203 -15.53 -12.23 -10.31
C ARG A 203 -14.77 -11.16 -9.55
N THR A 204 -15.31 -10.71 -8.43
CA THR A 204 -14.59 -9.81 -7.53
C THR A 204 -13.35 -10.51 -6.98
N LEU A 205 -12.18 -9.89 -7.16
CA LEU A 205 -10.93 -10.34 -6.57
C LEU A 205 -10.71 -9.66 -5.22
N ILE A 206 -10.92 -8.34 -5.18
CA ILE A 206 -10.72 -7.50 -4.00
C ILE A 206 -11.62 -6.26 -4.07
N GLU A 207 -12.18 -5.85 -2.94
CA GLU A 207 -12.90 -4.59 -2.81
C GLU A 207 -11.91 -3.45 -2.50
N GLN A 208 -12.15 -2.27 -3.06
CA GLN A 208 -11.35 -1.10 -2.74
C GLN A 208 -11.81 -0.47 -1.43
N GLY A 209 -10.86 -0.21 -0.55
CA GLY A 209 -11.08 0.51 0.69
C GLY A 209 -11.20 2.02 0.51
N GLN A 210 -11.11 2.75 1.62
CA GLN A 210 -11.07 4.22 1.62
C GLN A 210 -9.89 4.72 0.78
N GLY A 211 -10.10 5.82 0.04
CA GLY A 211 -9.07 6.35 -0.87
C GLY A 211 -8.70 5.41 -2.02
N CYS A 212 -9.56 4.44 -2.36
CA CYS A 212 -9.33 3.47 -3.44
C CYS A 212 -8.12 2.57 -3.22
N SER A 213 -7.80 2.26 -1.96
CA SER A 213 -6.72 1.33 -1.61
C SER A 213 -7.09 -0.11 -1.96
N VAL A 214 -6.12 -0.89 -2.43
CA VAL A 214 -6.23 -2.36 -2.60
C VAL A 214 -5.25 -3.03 -1.65
N LYS A 215 -5.75 -3.43 -0.48
CA LYS A 215 -5.02 -4.08 0.61
C LYS A 215 -5.70 -5.37 1.00
#